data_AF-A0A0M3V9H0-F1
#
_entry.id   AF-A0A0M3V9H0-F1
#
_cell.length_a   1.000
_cell.length_b   1.000
_cell.length_c   1.000
_cell.angle_alpha   90.00
_cell.angle_beta   90.00
_cell.angle_gamma   90.00
#
_symmetry.space_group_name_H-M   'P 1'
#
loop_
_entity.id
_entity.type
_entity.pdbx_description
1 polymer ?
#
loop_
_entity_poly.entity_id
_entity_poly.type
_entity_poly.pdbx_seq_one_letter_code
_entity_poly.pdbx_strand_id
1 'polypeptide(L)'
;MTTSNNRPEKRTREITIRVTDDELKRLHERKTDATLAGWMRNLCLGATPIKQADPNMVRALGRMGSNLNQIAKHANTHNELDQNVLTEISAIREILTDLIEKNLQGDN
;
A
#
# COMPACT_ATOMS: atom_id res chain seq x y z
N MET A 1 -19.22 -44.88 2.45
CA MET A 1 -18.97 -43.85 3.50
C MET A 1 -17.49 -43.86 3.80
N THR A 2 -16.72 -42.97 3.18
CA THR A 2 -15.27 -42.84 3.42
C THR A 2 -15.04 -41.69 4.39
N THR A 3 -14.65 -42.02 5.62
CA THR A 3 -14.22 -41.05 6.62
C THR A 3 -12.85 -40.50 6.23
N SER A 4 -12.80 -39.29 5.68
CA SER A 4 -11.55 -38.54 5.52
C SER A 4 -11.05 -38.16 6.91
N ASN A 5 -9.97 -38.82 7.35
CA ASN A 5 -9.27 -38.57 8.60
C ASN A 5 -8.51 -37.22 8.48
N ASN A 6 -9.21 -36.11 8.71
CA ASN A 6 -8.65 -34.76 8.68
C ASN A 6 -7.83 -34.47 9.95
N ARG A 7 -6.65 -35.09 10.08
CA ARG A 7 -5.68 -34.71 11.11
C ARG A 7 -4.95 -33.44 10.66
N PRO A 8 -4.82 -32.41 11.52
CA PRO A 8 -4.08 -31.21 11.16
C PRO A 8 -2.63 -31.59 10.83
N GLU A 9 -2.16 -31.11 9.69
CA GLU A 9 -0.80 -31.36 9.21
C GLU A 9 0.24 -30.93 10.27
N LYS A 10 1.19 -31.83 10.56
CA LYS A 10 2.21 -31.57 11.57
C LYS A 10 3.17 -30.50 11.06
N ARG A 11 3.35 -29.44 11.83
CA ARG A 11 4.34 -28.39 11.55
C ARG A 11 5.74 -28.95 11.77
N THR A 12 6.54 -29.04 10.71
CA THR A 12 7.90 -29.63 10.73
C THR A 12 9.02 -28.60 10.52
N ARG A 13 8.67 -27.36 10.18
CA ARG A 13 9.61 -26.28 9.90
C ARG A 13 9.64 -25.29 11.07
N GLU A 14 10.83 -24.82 11.40
CA GLU A 14 11.09 -23.83 12.44
C GLU A 14 11.62 -22.52 11.83
N ILE A 15 11.23 -21.39 12.41
CA ILE A 15 11.72 -20.05 12.07
C ILE A 15 12.30 -19.46 13.36
N THR A 16 13.60 -19.21 13.40
CA THR A 16 14.29 -18.63 14.56
C THR A 16 14.55 -17.13 14.32
N ILE A 17 14.16 -16.29 15.28
CA ILE A 17 14.38 -14.84 15.25
C ILE A 17 15.20 -14.46 16.48
N ARG A 18 16.27 -13.69 16.30
CA ARG A 18 17.03 -13.11 17.42
C ARG A 18 16.39 -11.79 17.82
N VAL A 19 16.19 -11.60 19.11
CA VAL A 19 15.60 -10.39 19.70
C VAL A 19 16.41 -9.99 20.92
N THR A 20 16.37 -8.71 21.24
CA THR A 20 16.85 -8.17 22.51
C THR A 20 15.84 -8.44 23.64
N ASP A 21 16.28 -8.29 24.89
CA ASP A 21 15.41 -8.51 26.06
C ASP A 21 14.19 -7.55 26.06
N ASP A 22 14.41 -6.31 25.64
CA ASP A 22 13.34 -5.30 25.54
C ASP A 22 12.32 -5.66 24.45
N GLU A 23 12.78 -6.16 23.31
CA GLU A 23 11.90 -6.62 22.23
C GLU A 23 11.10 -7.84 22.68
N LEU A 24 11.74 -8.80 23.35
CA LEU A 24 11.06 -9.98 23.89
C LEU A 24 9.97 -9.58 24.88
N LYS A 25 10.26 -8.65 25.80
CA LYS A 25 9.27 -8.12 26.76
C LYS A 25 8.09 -7.47 26.04
N ARG A 26 8.35 -6.60 25.06
CA ARG A 26 7.31 -5.93 24.26
C ARG A 26 6.45 -6.93 23.48
N LEU A 27 7.05 -7.99 22.94
CA LEU A 27 6.31 -9.05 22.25
C LEU A 27 5.38 -9.80 23.21
N HIS A 28 5.84 -10.06 24.44
CA HIS A 28 5.02 -10.67 25.48
C HIS A 28 3.88 -9.79 25.97
N GLU A 29 4.06 -8.47 26.02
CA GLU A 29 3.00 -7.52 26.38
C GLU A 29 1.95 -7.36 25.27
N ARG A 30 2.36 -7.48 24.00
CA ARG A 30 1.48 -7.33 22.83
C ARG A 30 0.72 -8.58 22.43
N LYS A 31 1.14 -9.77 22.89
CA LYS A 31 0.50 -11.02 22.50
C LYS A 31 -0.97 -11.02 22.94
N THR A 32 -1.86 -11.36 22.01
CA THR A 32 -3.28 -11.55 22.31
C THR A 32 -3.64 -13.03 22.51
N ASP A 33 -2.76 -13.93 22.05
CA ASP A 33 -2.99 -15.38 22.11
C ASP A 33 -2.24 -16.02 23.29
N ALA A 34 -2.66 -17.24 23.64
CA ALA A 34 -2.07 -18.01 24.74
C ALA A 34 -0.55 -18.25 24.58
N THR A 35 -0.06 -18.38 23.35
CA THR A 35 1.37 -18.60 23.05
C THR A 35 1.92 -17.53 22.11
N LEU A 36 3.16 -17.10 22.36
CA LEU A 36 3.83 -16.12 21.53
C LEU A 36 4.01 -16.64 20.09
N ALA A 37 4.34 -17.92 19.93
CA ALA A 37 4.50 -18.55 18.61
C ALA A 37 3.18 -18.59 17.81
N GLY A 38 2.06 -18.89 18.47
CA GLY A 38 0.74 -18.87 17.84
C GLY A 38 0.36 -17.47 17.36
N TRP A 39 0.52 -16.48 18.24
CA TRP A 39 0.27 -15.09 17.94
C TRP A 39 1.14 -14.56 16.81
N MET A 40 2.46 -14.77 16.89
CA MET A 40 3.42 -14.31 15.87
C MET A 40 3.11 -14.94 14.51
N ARG A 41 2.74 -16.23 14.47
CA ARG A 41 2.31 -16.88 13.23
C ARG A 41 1.05 -16.25 12.65
N ASN A 42 0.02 -16.05 13.47
CA ASN A 42 -1.23 -15.45 13.03
C ASN A 42 -0.99 -14.01 12.54
N LEU A 43 -0.13 -13.25 13.22
CA LEU A 43 0.28 -11.91 12.83
C LEU A 43 1.03 -11.92 11.49
N CYS A 44 2.04 -12.78 11.31
CA CYS A 44 2.82 -12.85 10.09
C CYS A 44 2.03 -13.38 8.88
N LEU A 45 1.08 -14.30 9.08
CA LEU A 45 0.23 -14.83 8.02
C LEU A 45 -0.97 -13.92 7.70
N GLY A 46 -1.45 -13.17 8.69
CA GLY A 46 -2.55 -12.20 8.54
C GLY A 46 -2.09 -10.81 8.10
N ALA A 47 -0.79 -10.51 8.22
CA ALA A 47 -0.21 -9.29 7.69
C ALA A 47 -0.34 -9.31 6.16
N THR A 48 -1.21 -8.45 5.63
CA THR A 48 -1.18 -8.14 4.21
C THR A 48 0.12 -7.39 3.94
N PRO A 49 1.03 -7.90 3.07
CA PRO A 49 2.22 -7.17 2.71
C PRO A 49 1.77 -5.79 2.22
N ILE A 50 2.27 -4.73 2.85
CA ILE A 50 2.05 -3.38 2.33
C ILE A 50 2.70 -3.38 0.95
N LYS A 51 1.90 -3.47 -0.11
CA LYS A 51 2.38 -3.26 -1.47
C LYS A 51 2.97 -1.86 -1.47
N GLN A 52 4.28 -1.76 -1.62
CA GLN A 52 4.90 -0.46 -1.84
C GLN A 52 4.21 0.13 -3.07
N ALA A 53 3.66 1.34 -2.94
CA ALA A 53 3.01 2.01 -4.06
C ALA A 53 4.00 2.08 -5.22
N ASP A 54 3.55 1.76 -6.44
CA ASP A 54 4.41 1.77 -7.62
C ASP A 54 5.15 3.13 -7.68
N PRO A 55 6.49 3.14 -7.68
CA PRO A 55 7.29 4.36 -7.78
C PRO A 55 6.89 5.26 -8.96
N ASN A 56 6.41 4.69 -10.07
CA ASN A 56 5.89 5.44 -11.20
C ASN A 56 4.59 6.18 -10.84
N MET A 57 3.72 5.55 -10.07
CA MET A 57 2.46 6.12 -9.60
C MET A 57 2.71 7.25 -8.60
N VAL A 58 3.66 7.07 -7.67
CA VAL A 58 4.08 8.13 -6.73
C VAL A 58 4.67 9.33 -7.49
N ARG A 59 5.52 9.09 -8.50
CA ARG A 59 6.05 10.15 -9.37
C ARG A 59 4.95 10.87 -10.16
N ALA A 60 3.97 10.14 -10.67
CA ALA A 60 2.83 10.72 -11.38
C ALA A 60 2.02 11.64 -10.45
N LEU A 61 1.73 11.18 -9.23
CA LEU A 61 1.05 11.98 -8.21
C LEU A 61 1.83 13.26 -7.85
N GLY A 62 3.16 13.18 -7.73
CA GLY A 62 4.00 14.35 -7.49
C GLY A 62 3.94 15.40 -8.61
N ARG A 63 3.90 14.95 -9.88
CA ARG A 63 3.71 15.84 -11.03
C ARG A 63 2.34 16.52 -11.01
N MET A 64 1.29 15.79 -10.64
CA MET A 64 -0.06 16.35 -10.50
C MET A 64 -0.13 17.41 -9.41
N GLY A 65 0.47 17.15 -8.24
CA GLY A 65 0.56 18.13 -7.16
C GLY A 65 1.30 19.40 -7.56
N SER A 66 2.38 19.27 -8.34
CA SER A 66 3.10 20.43 -8.89
C SER A 66 2.22 21.26 -9.83
N ASN A 67 1.49 20.62 -10.75
CA ASN A 67 0.64 21.32 -11.69
C ASN A 67 -0.55 22.00 -11.00
N LEU A 68 -1.20 21.32 -10.04
CA LEU A 68 -2.25 21.92 -9.21
C LEU A 68 -1.74 23.14 -8.44
N ASN A 69 -0.51 23.08 -7.91
CA ASN A 69 0.12 24.19 -7.22
C ASN A 69 0.41 25.38 -8.16
N GLN A 70 0.80 25.10 -9.41
CA GLN A 70 0.99 26.14 -10.43
C GLN A 70 -0.33 26.83 -10.78
N ILE A 71 -1.40 26.06 -10.96
CA ILE A 71 -2.75 26.57 -11.19
C ILE A 71 -3.22 27.43 -10.01
N ALA A 72 -3.06 26.93 -8.79
CA ALA A 72 -3.44 27.66 -7.58
C ALA A 72 -2.66 28.98 -7.44
N LYS A 73 -1.34 28.96 -7.68
CA LYS A 73 -0.51 30.18 -7.68
C LYS A 73 -0.94 31.16 -8.76
N HIS A 74 -1.20 30.68 -9.97
CA HIS A 74 -1.61 31.52 -11.09
C HIS A 74 -2.96 32.18 -10.82
N ALA A 75 -3.97 31.40 -10.39
CA ALA A 75 -5.29 31.90 -10.01
C ALA A 75 -5.22 32.90 -8.85
N ASN A 76 -4.40 32.64 -7.83
CA ASN A 76 -4.21 33.55 -6.70
C ASN A 76 -3.47 34.84 -7.07
N THR A 77 -2.61 34.82 -8.10
CA THR A 77 -1.78 35.97 -8.49
C THR A 77 -2.47 36.88 -9.50
N HIS A 78 -3.22 36.32 -10.44
CA HIS A 78 -3.81 37.07 -11.55
C HIS A 78 -5.32 37.33 -11.35
N ASN A 79 -5.96 36.72 -10.35
CA ASN A 79 -7.40 36.81 -10.06
C ASN A 79 -8.31 36.54 -11.29
N GLU A 80 -7.75 35.86 -12.31
CA GLU A 80 -8.40 35.50 -13.57
C GLU A 80 -8.01 34.07 -13.90
N LEU A 81 -9.02 33.24 -14.20
CA LEU A 81 -8.84 31.88 -14.71
C LEU A 81 -8.87 31.95 -16.24
N ASP A 82 -7.70 32.15 -16.84
CA ASP A 82 -7.56 32.28 -18.30
C ASP A 82 -7.56 30.91 -19.00
N GLN A 83 -7.86 30.89 -20.30
CA GLN A 83 -8.01 29.70 -21.16
C GLN A 83 -6.78 28.78 -21.14
N ASN A 84 -5.60 29.34 -20.87
CA ASN A 84 -4.35 28.60 -20.71
C ASN A 84 -4.39 27.64 -19.52
N VAL A 85 -5.01 28.04 -18.41
CA VAL A 85 -5.18 27.20 -17.20
C VAL A 85 -6.11 26.03 -17.49
N LEU A 86 -7.21 26.27 -18.21
CA LEU A 86 -8.16 25.23 -18.63
C LEU A 86 -7.53 24.21 -19.59
N THR A 87 -6.62 24.66 -20.45
CA THR A 87 -5.89 23.81 -21.38
C THR A 87 -4.95 22.87 -20.64
N GLU A 88 -4.19 23.38 -19.67
CA GLU A 88 -3.30 22.58 -18.82
C GLU A 88 -4.07 21.58 -17.94
N ILE A 89 -5.22 21.96 -17.38
CA ILE A 89 -6.09 21.05 -16.62
C ILE A 89 -6.59 19.90 -17.52
N SER A 90 -6.96 20.21 -18.76
CA SER A 90 -7.43 19.21 -19.73
C SER A 90 -6.32 18.23 -20.11
N ALA A 91 -5.09 18.72 -20.28
CA ALA A 91 -3.91 17.88 -20.55
C ALA A 91 -3.59 16.94 -19.36
N ILE A 92 -3.67 17.44 -18.12
CA ILE A 92 -3.51 16.61 -16.91
C ILE A 92 -4.56 15.50 -16.85
N ARG A 93 -5.81 15.81 -17.25
CA ARG A 93 -6.91 14.84 -17.27
C ARG A 93 -6.69 13.71 -18.28
N GLU A 94 -6.20 14.02 -19.48
CA GLU A 94 -5.92 13.00 -20.50
C GLU A 94 -4.80 12.04 -20.06
N ILE A 95 -3.70 12.59 -19.55
CA ILE A 95 -2.57 11.78 -19.06
C ILE A 95 -2.99 10.87 -17.90
N LEU A 96 -3.87 11.36 -17.02
CA LEU A 96 -4.44 10.58 -15.92
C LEU A 96 -5.30 9.42 -16.41
N THR A 97 -6.14 9.68 -17.41
CA THR A 97 -7.05 8.68 -17.96
C THR A 97 -6.25 7.54 -18.61
N ASP A 98 -5.24 7.89 -19.41
CA ASP A 98 -4.34 6.93 -20.06
C ASP A 98 -3.52 6.10 -19.05
N LEU A 99 -3.01 6.73 -17.98
CA LEU A 99 -2.30 6.01 -16.92
C LEU A 99 -3.21 5.05 -16.15
N ILE A 100 -4.45 5.44 -15.86
CA ILE A 100 -5.43 4.60 -15.17
C ILE A 100 -5.80 3.41 -16.07
N GLU A 101 -6.10 3.64 -17.35
CA GLU A 101 -6.45 2.57 -18.30
C GLU A 101 -5.33 1.54 -18.46
N LYS A 102 -4.08 1.99 -18.60
CA LYS A 102 -2.91 1.09 -18.72
C LYS A 102 -2.67 0.24 -17.47
N ASN A 103 -2.98 0.77 -16.29
CA ASN A 103 -2.79 0.03 -15.03
C ASN A 103 -4.01 -0.85 -14.68
N LEU A 104 -5.20 -0.54 -15.19
CA LEU A 104 -6.39 -1.40 -15.05
C LEU A 104 -6.38 -2.62 -16.01
N GLN A 105 -5.71 -2.51 -17.16
CA GLN A 105 -5.58 -3.61 -18.13
C GLN A 105 -4.45 -4.60 -17.79
N GLY A 106 -3.63 -4.32 -16.78
CA GLY A 106 -2.49 -5.16 -16.35
C GLY A 106 -2.85 -6.28 -15.38
N ASP A 107 -4.11 -6.42 -14.96
CA ASP A 107 -4.60 -7.43 -14.01
C ASP A 107 -5.34 -8.60 -14.72
N ASN A 108 -4.77 -9.17 -15.80
CA ASN A 108 -5.19 -10.45 -16.40
C ASN A 108 -4.06 -11.47 -16.42
#